data_AF-A0A1M4DYH9-F1
#
_entry.id   AF-A0A1M4DYH9-F1
#
_cell.length_a   1.000
_cell.length_b   1.000
_cell.length_c   1.000
_cell.angle_alpha   90.00
_cell.angle_beta   90.00
_cell.angle_gamma   90.00
#
_symmetry.space_group_name_H-M   'P 1'
#
loop_
_entity.id
_entity.type
_entity.pdbx_description
1 polymer ?
#
loop_
_entity_poly.entity_id
_entity_poly.type
_entity_poly.pdbx_seq_one_letter_code
_entity_poly.pdbx_strand_id
1 'polypeptide(L)'
;MTEAVPSYLSPTGQEIVFLLLGAVAVGSALLVVTTRQLVHAALWLVVCFGALAGGYLVLTAEFVAWVQVLIYVGAVVVLLLFGIMLTRAPIGRSADLDSGNRLVSALVAVGTAAILVTVVIDGFRTAYAPLTPGPGSAKEIGASVFATWVLPFEALSVLLLAALIGAIVLSRTDIPGGAPPQPDTPSAPKPTSPTPRPNGASPPNQPRSTSPPNQPRSTSPPDQPQSTPPPDRPTDDPPPDQSGGH
;
A
#
# COMPACT_ATOMS: atom_id res chain seq x y z
N MET A 1 9.79 -55.55 22.06
CA MET A 1 9.45 -54.29 21.38
C MET A 1 10.60 -53.33 21.64
N THR A 2 11.55 -53.26 20.72
CA THR A 2 12.67 -52.31 20.76
C THR A 2 12.15 -50.97 20.26
N GLU A 3 12.12 -49.95 21.12
CA GLU A 3 11.87 -48.57 20.71
C GLU A 3 12.93 -48.14 19.71
N ALA A 4 12.51 -47.73 18.51
CA ALA A 4 13.39 -47.11 17.54
C ALA A 4 13.80 -45.74 18.10
N VAL A 5 15.04 -45.63 18.57
CA VAL A 5 15.64 -44.35 18.95
C VAL A 5 15.58 -43.45 17.70
N PRO A 6 14.92 -42.28 17.75
CA PRO A 6 14.84 -41.38 16.61
C PRO A 6 16.26 -41.00 16.16
N SER A 7 16.62 -41.35 14.93
CA SER A 7 17.90 -41.00 14.35
C SER A 7 17.94 -39.51 14.04
N TYR A 8 18.46 -38.71 14.97
CA TYR A 8 18.64 -37.25 14.86
C TYR A 8 19.52 -36.79 13.67
N LEU A 9 20.11 -37.73 12.94
CA LEU A 9 21.00 -37.48 11.79
C LEU A 9 20.26 -37.38 10.45
N SER A 10 18.99 -37.77 10.40
CA SER A 10 18.14 -37.69 9.20
C SER A 10 16.94 -36.78 9.47
N PRO A 11 17.05 -35.45 9.27
CA PRO A 11 15.92 -34.56 9.46
C PRO A 11 14.77 -34.98 8.56
N THR A 12 13.55 -34.96 9.10
CA THR A 12 12.36 -35.28 8.30
C THR A 12 12.18 -34.21 7.22
N GLY A 13 11.61 -34.58 6.06
CA GLY A 13 11.38 -33.59 4.98
C GLY A 13 10.57 -32.38 5.45
N GLN A 14 9.65 -32.60 6.39
CA GLN A 14 8.87 -31.55 7.02
C GLN A 14 9.70 -30.60 7.90
N GLU A 15 10.64 -31.12 8.69
CA GLU A 15 11.58 -30.29 9.47
C GLU A 15 12.47 -29.44 8.57
N ILE A 16 12.94 -30.00 7.45
CA ILE A 16 13.75 -29.26 6.47
C ILE A 16 12.92 -28.10 5.91
N VAL A 17 11.69 -28.36 5.48
CA VAL A 17 10.79 -27.31 4.96
C VAL A 17 10.50 -26.26 6.03
N PHE A 18 10.25 -26.67 7.27
CA PHE A 18 10.04 -25.76 8.39
C PHE A 18 11.25 -24.85 8.64
N LEU A 19 12.47 -25.40 8.65
CA LEU A 19 13.71 -24.65 8.82
C LEU A 19 13.96 -23.69 7.65
N LEU A 20 13.69 -24.11 6.42
CA LEU A 20 13.81 -23.24 5.25
C LEU A 20 12.81 -22.07 5.31
N LEU A 21 11.54 -22.33 5.63
CA LEU A 21 10.54 -21.29 5.82
C LEU A 21 10.91 -20.36 6.97
N GLY A 22 11.43 -20.89 8.07
CA GLY A 22 11.95 -20.10 9.19
C GLY A 22 13.12 -19.20 8.78
N ALA A 23 14.07 -19.71 8.00
CA ALA A 23 15.18 -18.93 7.47
C ALA A 23 14.69 -17.81 6.53
N VAL A 24 13.71 -18.11 5.67
CA VAL A 24 13.07 -17.10 4.81
C VAL A 24 12.34 -16.04 5.64
N ALA A 25 11.61 -16.44 6.68
CA ALA A 25 10.89 -15.51 7.56
C ALA A 25 11.85 -14.57 8.30
N VAL A 26 12.92 -15.10 8.91
CA VAL A 26 13.94 -14.29 9.60
C VAL A 26 14.70 -13.39 8.62
N GLY A 27 15.13 -13.94 7.48
CA GLY A 27 15.85 -13.20 6.45
C GLY A 27 15.01 -12.05 5.88
N SER A 28 13.75 -12.32 5.55
CA SER A 28 12.82 -11.28 5.08
C SER A 28 12.50 -10.25 6.16
N ALA A 29 12.29 -10.65 7.42
CA ALA A 29 12.12 -9.71 8.53
C ALA A 29 13.33 -8.78 8.71
N LEU A 30 14.55 -9.29 8.57
CA LEU A 30 15.76 -8.47 8.58
C LEU A 30 15.77 -7.48 7.40
N LEU A 31 15.37 -7.92 6.20
CA LEU A 31 15.26 -7.06 5.02
C LEU A 31 14.19 -5.98 5.21
N VAL A 32 13.05 -6.27 5.87
CA VAL A 32 12.01 -5.26 6.19
C VAL A 32 12.62 -4.10 6.99
N VAL A 33 13.39 -4.38 8.04
CA VAL A 33 13.91 -3.34 8.95
C VAL A 33 15.18 -2.66 8.45
N THR A 34 15.96 -3.32 7.58
CA THR A 34 17.20 -2.77 7.02
C THR A 34 16.96 -1.99 5.73
N THR A 35 15.87 -2.29 5.01
CA THR A 35 15.52 -1.62 3.75
C THR A 35 15.10 -0.18 4.00
N ARG A 36 15.76 0.76 3.32
CA ARG A 36 15.46 2.20 3.44
C ARG A 36 14.27 2.67 2.60
N GLN A 37 13.87 1.90 1.60
CA GLN A 37 12.73 2.23 0.75
C GLN A 37 11.46 1.55 1.28
N LEU A 38 10.49 2.35 1.73
CA LEU A 38 9.29 1.85 2.41
C LEU A 38 8.49 0.83 1.59
N VAL A 39 8.38 1.04 0.27
CA VAL A 39 7.67 0.10 -0.62
C VAL A 39 8.37 -1.26 -0.65
N HIS A 40 9.70 -1.28 -0.81
CA HIS A 40 10.47 -2.52 -0.80
C HIS A 40 10.42 -3.20 0.57
N ALA A 41 10.50 -2.42 1.66
CA ALA A 41 10.34 -2.95 3.02
C ALA A 41 8.97 -3.63 3.19
N ALA A 42 7.89 -3.02 2.70
CA ALA A 42 6.56 -3.62 2.73
C ALA A 42 6.43 -4.88 1.85
N LEU A 43 7.12 -4.95 0.70
CA LEU A 43 7.16 -6.18 -0.12
C LEU A 43 7.91 -7.31 0.60
N TRP A 44 9.01 -7.03 1.29
CA TRP A 44 9.69 -8.02 2.14
C TRP A 44 8.79 -8.50 3.29
N LEU A 45 7.89 -7.65 3.78
CA LEU A 45 6.93 -8.03 4.82
C LEU A 45 5.90 -9.03 4.29
N VAL A 46 5.49 -8.92 3.02
CA VAL A 46 4.65 -9.95 2.36
C VAL A 46 5.37 -11.30 2.34
N VAL A 47 6.65 -11.32 1.99
CA VAL A 47 7.46 -12.55 1.98
C VAL A 47 7.56 -13.14 3.39
N CYS A 48 7.75 -12.31 4.41
CA CYS A 48 7.78 -12.72 5.81
C CYS A 48 6.47 -13.38 6.24
N PHE A 49 5.32 -12.71 6.03
CA PHE A 49 4.02 -13.27 6.37
C PHE A 49 3.64 -14.49 5.54
N GLY A 50 4.07 -14.57 4.28
CA GLY A 50 3.92 -15.76 3.45
C GLY A 50 4.71 -16.95 3.99
N ALA A 51 5.95 -16.73 4.42
CA ALA A 51 6.77 -17.76 5.05
C ALA A 51 6.17 -18.25 6.38
N LEU A 52 5.62 -17.33 7.19
CA LEU A 52 4.88 -17.70 8.41
C LEU A 52 3.61 -18.50 8.10
N ALA A 53 2.84 -18.11 7.08
CA ALA A 53 1.67 -18.87 6.65
C ALA A 53 2.04 -20.30 6.20
N GLY A 54 3.13 -20.44 5.44
CA GLY A 54 3.70 -21.76 5.11
C GLY A 54 4.10 -22.54 6.36
N GLY A 55 4.72 -21.89 7.34
CA GLY A 55 5.08 -22.48 8.63
C GLY A 55 3.86 -23.01 9.38
N TYR A 56 2.75 -22.27 9.40
CA TYR A 56 1.50 -22.73 9.99
C TYR A 56 0.93 -23.96 9.29
N LEU A 57 1.01 -24.06 7.95
CA LEU A 57 0.60 -25.27 7.24
C LEU A 57 1.45 -26.48 7.64
N VAL A 58 2.76 -26.30 7.74
CA VAL A 58 3.69 -27.34 8.19
C VAL A 58 3.39 -27.78 9.63
N LEU A 59 2.93 -26.86 10.47
CA LEU A 59 2.52 -27.13 11.85
C LEU A 59 1.05 -27.61 11.96
N THR A 60 0.42 -28.00 10.86
CA THR A 60 -0.99 -28.50 10.81
C THR A 60 -2.04 -27.46 11.22
N ALA A 61 -1.69 -26.18 11.23
CA ALA A 61 -2.58 -25.05 11.57
C ALA A 61 -3.19 -24.40 10.31
N GLU A 62 -4.00 -25.17 9.58
CA GLU A 62 -4.53 -24.77 8.26
C GLU A 62 -5.37 -23.49 8.29
N PHE A 63 -6.30 -23.36 9.24
CA PHE A 63 -7.19 -22.22 9.30
C PHE A 63 -6.41 -20.94 9.62
N VAL A 64 -5.45 -21.04 10.54
CA VAL A 64 -4.57 -19.93 10.91
C VAL A 64 -3.71 -19.51 9.73
N ALA A 65 -3.21 -20.46 8.93
CA ALA A 65 -2.46 -20.15 7.70
C ALA A 65 -3.31 -19.35 6.70
N TRP A 66 -4.56 -19.75 6.46
CA TRP A 66 -5.45 -19.02 5.56
C TRP A 66 -5.81 -17.63 6.07
N VAL A 67 -6.09 -17.51 7.37
CA VAL A 67 -6.33 -16.21 8.03
C VAL A 67 -5.08 -15.32 7.96
N GLN A 68 -3.88 -15.89 8.09
CA GLN A 68 -2.61 -15.16 7.96
C GLN A 68 -2.50 -14.51 6.59
N VAL A 69 -2.77 -15.26 5.52
CA VAL A 69 -2.74 -14.73 4.15
C VAL A 69 -3.86 -13.70 3.95
N LEU A 70 -5.09 -14.01 4.34
CA LEU A 70 -6.23 -13.14 4.08
C LEU A 70 -6.13 -11.79 4.81
N ILE A 71 -5.81 -11.80 6.10
CA ILE A 71 -5.81 -10.59 6.92
C ILE A 71 -4.47 -9.87 6.83
N TYR A 72 -3.35 -10.54 7.08
CA TYR A 72 -2.06 -9.85 7.15
C TYR A 72 -1.54 -9.50 5.76
N VAL A 73 -1.47 -10.47 4.85
CA VAL A 73 -1.00 -10.19 3.48
C VAL A 73 -2.08 -9.45 2.68
N GLY A 74 -3.33 -9.89 2.74
CA GLY A 74 -4.41 -9.38 1.90
C GLY A 74 -4.95 -8.01 2.31
N ALA A 75 -5.16 -7.77 3.61
CA ALA A 75 -5.74 -6.52 4.09
C ALA A 75 -4.69 -5.55 4.67
N VAL A 76 -3.93 -5.99 5.68
CA VAL A 76 -3.04 -5.11 6.46
C VAL A 76 -1.89 -4.58 5.60
N VAL A 77 -1.16 -5.46 4.90
CA VAL A 77 -0.04 -5.02 4.07
C VAL A 77 -0.52 -4.19 2.87
N VAL A 78 -1.64 -4.54 2.25
CA VAL A 78 -2.21 -3.74 1.15
C VAL A 78 -2.63 -2.36 1.64
N LEU A 79 -3.29 -2.25 2.81
CA LEU A 79 -3.64 -0.97 3.42
C LEU A 79 -2.38 -0.14 3.74
N LEU A 80 -1.34 -0.78 4.28
CA LEU A 80 -0.05 -0.15 4.56
C LEU A 80 0.57 0.38 3.27
N LEU A 81 0.60 -0.42 2.19
CA LEU A 81 1.10 -0.03 0.87
C LEU A 81 0.33 1.17 0.31
N PHE A 82 -1.00 1.16 0.39
CA PHE A 82 -1.83 2.30 0.00
C PHE A 82 -1.51 3.54 0.83
N GLY A 83 -1.38 3.40 2.14
CA GLY A 83 -1.05 4.51 3.05
C GLY A 83 0.31 5.14 2.75
N ILE A 84 1.35 4.33 2.54
CA ILE A 84 2.69 4.85 2.19
C ILE A 84 2.73 5.50 0.80
N MET A 85 1.94 4.99 -0.16
CA MET A 85 1.86 5.55 -1.50
C MET A 85 1.12 6.90 -1.51
N LEU A 86 0.04 7.03 -0.74
CA LEU A 86 -0.73 8.28 -0.64
C LEU A 86 0.01 9.40 0.11
N THR A 87 0.82 9.05 1.11
CA THR A 87 1.52 10.03 1.96
C THR A 87 2.76 10.65 1.32
N ARG A 88 3.05 10.32 0.06
CA ARG A 88 4.21 10.86 -0.68
C ARG A 88 5.52 10.72 0.12
N ALA A 89 5.62 9.63 0.89
CA ALA A 89 6.76 9.40 1.78
C ALA A 89 8.06 9.53 0.96
N PRO A 90 9.09 10.25 1.44
CA PRO A 90 10.28 10.52 0.66
C PRO A 90 10.82 9.22 0.05
N ILE A 91 10.80 9.13 -1.28
CA ILE A 91 11.25 7.95 -2.04
C ILE A 91 12.80 7.93 -2.09
N GLY A 92 13.46 8.34 -1.00
CA GLY A 92 14.88 8.58 -0.89
C GLY A 92 15.43 8.20 0.49
N ARG A 93 16.76 8.17 0.62
CA ARG A 93 17.43 7.91 1.91
C ARG A 93 17.10 9.06 2.87
N SER A 94 16.14 8.87 3.77
CA SER A 94 15.86 9.82 4.83
C SER A 94 17.06 9.85 5.78
N ALA A 95 17.93 10.86 5.64
CA ALA A 95 19.07 11.09 6.52
C ALA A 95 18.64 11.35 7.98
N ASP A 96 17.38 11.75 8.17
CA ASP A 96 16.78 12.13 9.46
C ASP A 96 16.25 10.94 10.29
N LEU A 97 16.22 9.72 9.73
CA LEU A 97 15.86 8.50 10.47
C LEU A 97 17.06 7.83 11.13
N ASP A 98 18.25 8.42 10.95
CA ASP A 98 19.51 7.83 11.34
C ASP A 98 20.04 8.52 12.60
N SER A 99 19.53 8.11 13.76
CA SER A 99 20.16 8.53 15.00
C SER A 99 21.55 7.91 15.08
N GLY A 100 22.56 8.68 15.51
CA GLY A 100 23.94 8.18 15.73
C GLY A 100 24.05 6.98 16.69
N ASN A 101 22.92 6.50 17.22
CA ASN A 101 22.78 5.38 18.13
C ASN A 101 22.53 4.04 17.43
N ARG A 102 22.73 3.89 16.11
CA ARG A 102 22.61 2.60 15.41
C ARG A 102 23.35 1.45 16.10
N LEU A 103 24.53 1.72 16.65
CA LEU A 103 25.31 0.71 17.37
C LEU A 103 24.62 0.30 18.68
N VAL A 104 24.07 1.27 19.42
CA VAL A 104 23.34 1.01 20.66
C VAL A 104 22.05 0.24 20.38
N SER A 105 21.27 0.63 19.36
CA SER A 105 20.04 -0.08 19.00
C SER A 105 20.32 -1.49 18.48
N ALA A 106 21.41 -1.68 17.71
CA ALA A 106 21.85 -3.00 17.28
C ALA A 106 22.29 -3.88 18.47
N LEU A 107 23.05 -3.33 19.42
CA LEU A 107 23.46 -4.05 20.64
C LEU A 107 22.23 -4.48 21.46
N VAL A 108 21.25 -3.58 21.64
CA VAL A 108 20.01 -3.90 22.36
C VAL A 108 19.19 -4.95 21.61
N ALA A 109 19.07 -4.86 20.30
CA ALA A 109 18.37 -5.85 19.48
C ALA A 109 19.02 -7.24 19.58
N VAL A 110 20.35 -7.32 19.43
CA VAL A 110 21.11 -8.57 19.54
C VAL A 110 21.05 -9.13 20.95
N GLY A 111 21.22 -8.29 21.98
CA GLY A 111 21.10 -8.71 23.38
C GLY A 111 19.72 -9.27 23.70
N THR A 112 18.67 -8.60 23.25
CA THR A 112 17.28 -9.06 23.42
C THR A 112 17.03 -10.36 22.67
N ALA A 113 17.48 -10.48 21.42
CA ALA A 113 17.35 -11.70 20.63
C ALA A 113 18.09 -12.87 21.29
N ALA A 114 19.31 -12.66 21.79
CA ALA A 114 20.08 -13.68 22.49
C ALA A 114 19.36 -14.16 23.76
N ILE A 115 18.84 -13.23 24.57
CA ILE A 115 18.05 -13.56 25.76
C ILE A 115 16.82 -14.40 25.36
N LEU A 116 16.04 -13.95 24.38
CA LEU A 116 14.85 -14.69 23.93
C LEU A 116 15.20 -16.08 23.40
N VAL A 117 16.25 -16.22 22.59
CA VAL A 117 16.69 -17.51 22.06
C VAL A 117 17.14 -18.44 23.19
N THR A 118 17.92 -17.95 24.16
CA THR A 118 18.36 -18.77 25.30
C THR A 118 17.17 -19.24 26.15
N VAL A 119 16.23 -18.35 26.45
CA VAL A 119 15.02 -18.69 27.23
C VAL A 119 14.14 -19.69 26.49
N VAL A 120 13.93 -19.52 25.18
CA VAL A 120 13.14 -20.45 24.36
C VAL A 120 13.82 -21.81 24.28
N ILE A 121 15.13 -21.87 24.01
CA ILE A 121 15.85 -23.14 23.94
C ILE A 121 15.79 -23.84 25.29
N ASP A 122 16.10 -23.15 26.39
CA ASP A 122 16.10 -23.80 27.71
C ASP A 122 14.71 -24.27 28.14
N GLY A 123 13.68 -23.45 27.88
CA GLY A 123 12.29 -23.77 28.22
C GLY A 123 11.68 -24.91 27.38
N PHE A 124 12.10 -25.07 26.13
CA PHE A 124 11.51 -26.04 25.20
C PHE A 124 12.46 -27.19 24.79
N ARG A 125 13.68 -27.28 25.35
CA ARG A 125 14.66 -28.33 24.99
C ARG A 125 14.13 -29.77 25.14
N THR A 126 13.20 -30.00 26.06
CA THR A 126 12.56 -31.32 26.28
C THR A 126 11.12 -31.37 25.80
N ALA A 127 10.61 -30.30 25.19
CA ALA A 127 9.24 -30.27 24.72
C ALA A 127 9.14 -31.08 23.42
N TYR A 128 8.37 -32.16 23.46
CA TYR A 128 7.98 -32.93 22.29
C TYR A 128 6.47 -32.84 22.12
N ALA A 129 6.03 -32.20 21.05
CA ALA A 129 4.62 -32.12 20.68
C ALA A 129 4.40 -32.92 19.39
N PRO A 130 3.70 -34.07 19.45
CA PRO A 130 3.40 -34.82 18.25
C PRO A 130 2.46 -34.01 17.36
N LEU A 131 2.83 -33.84 16.10
CA LEU A 131 1.99 -33.18 15.11
C LEU A 131 0.82 -34.10 14.79
N THR A 132 -0.30 -33.84 15.45
CA THR A 132 -1.54 -34.58 15.26
C THR A 132 -2.37 -33.85 14.21
N PRO A 133 -2.80 -34.48 13.11
CA PRO A 133 -3.72 -33.85 12.17
C PRO A 133 -5.06 -33.54 12.84
N GLY A 134 -5.61 -32.33 12.63
CA GLY A 134 -6.97 -31.96 13.10
C GLY A 134 -7.12 -30.72 14.00
N PRO A 135 -6.24 -30.47 15.00
CA PRO A 135 -6.37 -29.38 15.98
C PRO A 135 -6.45 -27.95 15.41
N GLY A 136 -6.02 -27.77 14.16
CA GLY A 136 -5.96 -26.47 13.47
C GLY A 136 -7.12 -26.19 12.52
N SER A 137 -8.16 -27.04 12.49
CA SER A 137 -9.28 -26.89 11.55
C SER A 137 -10.21 -25.73 11.92
N ALA A 138 -10.85 -25.14 10.90
CA ALA A 138 -11.81 -24.04 11.10
C ALA A 138 -12.99 -24.43 12.00
N LYS A 139 -13.40 -25.70 11.94
CA LYS A 139 -14.51 -26.24 12.73
C LYS A 139 -14.19 -26.26 14.22
N GLU A 140 -13.02 -26.76 14.59
CA GLU A 140 -12.60 -26.85 15.99
C GLU A 140 -12.33 -25.48 16.59
N ILE A 141 -11.62 -24.62 15.85
CA ILE A 141 -11.37 -23.24 16.27
C ILE A 141 -12.69 -22.49 16.43
N GLY A 142 -13.61 -22.60 15.48
CA GLY A 142 -14.93 -21.98 15.57
C GLY A 142 -15.73 -22.45 16.79
N ALA A 143 -15.75 -23.76 17.06
CA ALA A 143 -16.41 -24.30 18.24
C ALA A 143 -15.79 -23.75 19.54
N SER A 144 -14.46 -23.68 19.62
CA SER A 144 -13.77 -23.14 20.80
C SER A 144 -14.03 -21.64 21.01
N VAL A 145 -14.06 -20.86 19.92
CA VAL A 145 -14.33 -19.42 19.96
C VAL A 145 -15.70 -19.12 20.56
N PHE A 146 -16.73 -19.87 20.16
CA PHE A 146 -18.10 -19.65 20.63
C PHE A 146 -18.48 -20.43 21.89
N ALA A 147 -17.61 -21.31 22.41
CA ALA A 147 -17.85 -22.04 23.65
C ALA A 147 -16.98 -21.53 24.80
N THR A 148 -15.66 -21.52 24.62
CA THR A 148 -14.69 -21.19 25.69
C THR A 148 -14.26 -19.73 25.61
N TRP A 149 -14.11 -19.17 24.42
CA TRP A 149 -13.53 -17.83 24.19
C TRP A 149 -14.58 -16.76 23.86
N VAL A 150 -15.81 -16.92 24.37
CA VAL A 150 -16.93 -16.01 24.09
C VAL A 150 -16.63 -14.58 24.56
N LEU A 151 -16.08 -14.42 25.78
CA LEU A 151 -15.79 -13.09 26.33
C LEU A 151 -14.71 -12.35 25.52
N PRO A 152 -13.56 -12.96 25.16
CA PRO A 152 -12.61 -12.32 24.26
C PRO A 152 -13.17 -12.04 22.87
N PHE A 153 -14.02 -12.92 22.31
CA PHE A 153 -14.69 -12.67 21.04
C PHE A 153 -15.57 -11.42 21.09
N GLU A 154 -16.39 -11.27 22.14
CA GLU A 154 -17.23 -10.09 22.33
C GLU A 154 -16.39 -8.81 22.49
N ALA A 155 -15.33 -8.86 23.30
CA ALA A 155 -14.41 -7.74 23.45
C ALA A 155 -13.74 -7.33 22.13
N LEU A 156 -13.33 -8.29 21.30
CA LEU A 156 -12.78 -8.03 19.97
C LEU A 156 -13.83 -7.39 19.04
N SER A 157 -15.10 -7.80 19.12
CA SER A 157 -16.16 -7.19 18.30
C SER A 157 -16.37 -5.71 18.63
N VAL A 158 -16.36 -5.36 19.93
CA VAL A 158 -16.46 -3.97 20.40
C VAL A 158 -15.20 -3.19 20.03
N LEU A 159 -14.02 -3.80 20.15
CA LEU A 159 -12.75 -3.20 19.73
C LEU A 159 -12.74 -2.87 18.23
N LEU A 160 -13.21 -3.78 17.38
CA LEU A 160 -13.30 -3.56 15.93
C LEU A 160 -14.32 -2.47 15.58
N LEU A 161 -15.47 -2.43 16.27
CA LEU A 161 -16.44 -1.35 16.12
C LEU A 161 -15.84 0.00 16.52
N ALA A 162 -15.16 0.07 17.66
CA ALA A 162 -14.49 1.27 18.13
C ALA A 162 -13.38 1.72 17.18
N ALA A 163 -12.59 0.79 16.64
CA ALA A 163 -11.56 1.07 15.64
C ALA A 163 -12.14 1.65 14.35
N LEU A 164 -13.27 1.10 13.86
CA LEU A 164 -13.97 1.62 12.70
C LEU A 164 -14.48 3.05 12.93
N ILE A 165 -15.16 3.30 14.05
CA ILE A 165 -15.64 4.63 14.42
C ILE A 165 -14.45 5.61 14.54
N GLY A 166 -13.37 5.19 15.21
CA GLY A 166 -12.16 5.99 15.37
C GLY A 166 -11.52 6.36 14.02
N ALA A 167 -11.42 5.40 13.10
CA ALA A 167 -10.90 5.65 11.75
C ALA A 167 -11.78 6.63 10.96
N ILE A 168 -13.12 6.49 11.03
CA ILE A 168 -14.07 7.38 10.35
C ILE A 168 -13.94 8.80 10.89
N VAL A 169 -13.97 8.98 12.22
CA VAL A 169 -13.85 10.29 12.87
C VAL A 169 -12.52 10.95 12.52
N LEU A 170 -11.41 10.20 12.55
CA LEU A 170 -10.09 10.72 12.19
C LEU A 170 -9.97 11.09 10.70
N SER A 171 -10.65 10.36 9.81
CA SER A 171 -10.65 10.66 8.37
C SER A 171 -11.47 11.89 8.00
N ARG A 172 -12.37 12.35 8.88
CA ARG A 172 -13.24 13.49 8.62
C ARG A 172 -12.44 14.78 8.72
N THR A 173 -12.17 15.40 7.57
CA THR A 173 -11.52 16.71 7.51
C THR A 173 -12.57 17.80 7.70
N ASP A 174 -12.63 18.41 8.87
CA ASP A 174 -13.34 19.67 9.03
C ASP A 174 -12.49 20.74 8.33
N ILE A 175 -12.92 21.18 7.15
CA ILE A 175 -12.41 22.40 6.53
C ILE A 175 -13.27 23.53 7.10
N PRO A 176 -12.87 24.23 8.18
CA PRO A 176 -13.53 25.46 8.54
C PRO A 176 -13.33 26.42 7.36
N GLY A 177 -14.43 26.71 6.66
CA GLY A 177 -14.52 27.78 5.68
C GLY A 177 -14.33 29.14 6.36
N GLY A 178 -13.12 29.42 6.82
CA GLY A 178 -12.65 30.75 7.12
C GLY A 178 -12.06 31.30 5.85
N ALA A 179 -12.88 32.01 5.06
CA ALA A 179 -12.31 33.00 4.17
C ALA A 179 -11.39 33.89 5.03
N PRO A 180 -10.12 34.13 4.63
CA PRO A 180 -9.27 35.08 5.32
C PRO A 180 -10.05 36.40 5.48
N PRO A 181 -9.94 37.11 6.62
CA PRO A 181 -10.47 38.47 6.72
C PRO A 181 -9.90 39.25 5.53
N GLN A 182 -10.75 39.57 4.56
CA GLN A 182 -10.38 40.42 3.44
C GLN A 182 -9.87 41.72 4.09
N PRO A 183 -8.60 42.11 3.92
CA PRO A 183 -8.16 43.41 4.37
C PRO A 183 -9.09 44.42 3.70
N ASP A 184 -9.74 45.26 4.50
CA ASP A 184 -10.63 46.32 4.02
C ASP A 184 -9.90 47.09 2.93
N THR A 185 -10.14 46.72 1.68
CA THR A 185 -9.64 47.47 0.55
C THR A 185 -10.53 48.70 0.53
N PRO A 186 -9.98 49.93 0.62
CA PRO A 186 -10.79 51.14 0.59
C PRO A 186 -11.71 51.07 -0.63
N SER A 187 -13.01 50.96 -0.38
CA SER A 187 -14.04 50.93 -1.41
C SER A 187 -13.76 52.07 -2.38
N ALA A 188 -13.47 51.72 -3.63
CA ALA A 188 -13.27 52.71 -4.68
C ALA A 188 -14.47 53.68 -4.69
N PRO A 189 -14.25 55.01 -4.86
CA PRO A 189 -15.35 55.96 -4.87
C PRO A 189 -16.36 55.57 -5.95
N LYS A 190 -17.61 55.35 -5.53
CA LYS A 190 -18.74 55.09 -6.42
C LYS A 190 -18.77 56.19 -7.50
N PRO A 191 -18.87 55.87 -8.81
CA PRO A 191 -18.94 56.89 -9.84
C PRO A 191 -20.16 57.77 -9.60
N THR A 192 -19.93 59.03 -9.26
CA THR A 192 -20.98 60.05 -9.23
C THR A 192 -21.47 60.29 -10.64
N SER A 193 -22.77 60.15 -10.85
CA SER A 193 -23.46 60.40 -12.12
C SER A 193 -23.04 61.75 -12.73
N PRO A 194 -22.90 61.87 -14.07
CA PRO A 194 -22.49 63.13 -14.67
C PRO A 194 -23.60 64.19 -14.52
N THR A 195 -23.22 65.35 -14.00
CA THR A 195 -24.02 66.58 -13.99
C THR A 195 -24.45 66.95 -15.42
N PRO A 196 -25.72 67.30 -15.69
CA PRO A 196 -26.14 67.80 -17.01
C PRO A 196 -25.46 69.14 -17.30
N ARG A 197 -24.70 69.24 -18.41
CA ARG A 197 -24.19 70.53 -18.89
C ARG A 197 -25.31 71.33 -19.56
N PRO A 198 -25.37 72.67 -19.38
CA PRO A 198 -26.31 73.51 -20.10
C PRO A 198 -25.92 73.62 -21.58
N ASN A 199 -26.92 73.59 -22.46
CA ASN A 199 -26.81 73.75 -23.90
C ASN A 199 -26.14 75.08 -24.29
N GLY A 200 -25.18 75.01 -25.23
CA GLY A 200 -24.72 76.19 -25.97
C GLY A 200 -23.46 75.93 -26.78
N ALA A 201 -23.55 76.22 -28.08
CA ALA A 201 -22.48 76.30 -29.10
C ALA A 201 -22.10 75.01 -29.86
N SER A 202 -22.67 74.90 -31.06
CA SER A 202 -22.22 74.06 -32.17
C SER A 202 -20.93 74.58 -32.82
N PRO A 203 -20.07 73.71 -33.35
CA PRO A 203 -19.30 74.03 -34.57
C PRO A 203 -19.61 73.08 -35.75
N PRO A 204 -19.25 73.48 -36.98
CA PRO A 204 -19.87 72.97 -38.21
C PRO A 204 -19.18 71.73 -38.81
N ASN A 205 -20.04 70.80 -39.24
CA ASN A 205 -20.08 70.09 -40.52
C ASN A 205 -18.77 69.56 -41.15
N GLN A 206 -18.57 68.24 -41.14
CA GLN A 206 -17.88 67.48 -42.20
C GLN A 206 -18.45 66.04 -42.34
N PRO A 207 -18.34 65.39 -43.53
CA PRO A 207 -19.44 64.66 -44.16
C PRO A 207 -19.49 63.14 -43.94
N ARG A 208 -20.67 62.58 -44.22
CA ARG A 208 -21.09 61.17 -44.09
C ARG A 208 -20.43 60.22 -45.11
N SER A 209 -20.14 58.98 -44.69
CA SER A 209 -20.36 57.78 -45.53
C SER A 209 -20.64 56.55 -44.64
N THR A 210 -21.91 56.13 -44.50
CA THR A 210 -22.49 54.89 -45.06
C THR A 210 -22.16 53.59 -44.30
N SER A 211 -23.11 53.14 -43.47
CA SER A 211 -23.42 51.72 -43.17
C SER A 211 -24.13 51.06 -44.38
N PRO A 212 -24.58 49.77 -44.41
CA PRO A 212 -24.61 48.66 -43.43
C PRO A 212 -24.32 47.28 -44.15
N PRO A 213 -24.90 46.07 -43.88
CA PRO A 213 -25.60 45.49 -42.73
C PRO A 213 -25.18 44.04 -42.31
N ASN A 214 -25.58 43.72 -41.07
CA ASN A 214 -25.94 42.46 -40.41
C ASN A 214 -26.17 41.13 -41.21
N GLN A 215 -25.82 40.00 -40.56
CA GLN A 215 -26.42 38.62 -40.53
C GLN A 215 -25.59 37.43 -41.13
N PRO A 216 -25.89 36.13 -40.82
CA PRO A 216 -25.97 35.46 -39.51
C PRO A 216 -25.46 33.96 -39.51
N ARG A 217 -25.54 33.28 -38.34
CA ARG A 217 -25.68 31.81 -38.08
C ARG A 217 -24.49 30.83 -38.17
N SER A 218 -24.24 30.20 -37.00
CA SER A 218 -24.07 28.77 -36.70
C SER A 218 -23.66 27.78 -37.80
N THR A 219 -22.67 26.92 -37.53
CA THR A 219 -22.78 25.43 -37.48
C THR A 219 -21.42 24.80 -37.14
N SER A 220 -21.44 23.78 -36.28
CA SER A 220 -20.31 22.87 -36.02
C SER A 220 -20.30 21.71 -37.07
N PRO A 221 -19.32 20.77 -37.05
CA PRO A 221 -18.65 20.19 -38.23
C PRO A 221 -19.38 18.98 -38.84
N PRO A 222 -18.89 18.40 -39.96
CA PRO A 222 -18.21 17.10 -39.84
C PRO A 222 -17.09 16.79 -40.86
N ASP A 223 -16.29 15.78 -40.51
CA ASP A 223 -15.63 14.77 -41.34
C ASP A 223 -14.54 15.12 -42.39
N GLN A 224 -13.45 14.34 -42.26
CA GLN A 224 -12.33 14.05 -43.18
C GLN A 224 -12.82 13.62 -44.60
N PRO A 225 -12.00 13.29 -45.66
CA PRO A 225 -10.62 12.74 -45.61
C PRO A 225 -9.70 12.94 -46.86
N GLN A 226 -8.53 12.29 -46.78
CA GLN A 226 -7.61 11.88 -47.87
C GLN A 226 -6.77 13.02 -48.50
N SER A 227 -5.46 12.88 -48.64
CA SER A 227 -4.78 12.05 -49.65
C SER A 227 -3.31 12.56 -49.71
N THR A 228 -2.20 11.83 -49.87
CA THR A 228 -1.80 10.41 -49.94
C THR A 228 -0.23 10.39 -49.87
N PRO A 229 0.55 9.32 -50.17
CA PRO A 229 1.53 8.75 -49.22
C PRO A 229 2.98 8.65 -49.82
N PRO A 230 3.82 7.59 -49.63
CA PRO A 230 5.21 7.62 -49.16
C PRO A 230 6.25 7.25 -50.26
N PRO A 231 7.51 6.85 -49.94
CA PRO A 231 7.78 5.40 -49.93
C PRO A 231 8.83 4.89 -48.92
N ASP A 232 8.48 3.76 -48.31
CA ASP A 232 9.22 2.49 -48.17
C ASP A 232 10.74 2.45 -47.90
N ARG A 233 11.09 1.75 -46.80
CA ARG A 233 12.20 0.79 -46.79
C ARG A 233 11.77 -0.52 -46.11
N PRO A 234 12.36 -1.65 -46.53
CA PRO A 234 11.66 -2.94 -46.61
C PRO A 234 11.74 -3.74 -45.31
N THR A 235 10.64 -4.42 -45.03
CA THR A 235 10.59 -5.70 -44.32
C THR A 235 11.35 -6.77 -45.11
N ASP A 236 12.25 -7.49 -44.45
CA ASP A 236 12.61 -8.86 -44.83
C ASP A 236 12.39 -9.75 -43.61
N ASP A 237 11.34 -10.57 -43.69
CA ASP A 237 11.11 -11.73 -42.83
C ASP A 237 12.06 -12.89 -43.25
N PRO A 238 12.30 -13.88 -42.36
CA PRO A 238 13.12 -15.07 -42.62
C PRO A 238 12.31 -16.13 -43.41
N PRO A 239 12.88 -17.18 -44.08
CA PRO A 239 13.36 -18.41 -43.40
C PRO A 239 14.38 -19.24 -44.27
N PRO A 240 14.42 -20.58 -44.22
CA PRO A 240 15.08 -21.50 -43.29
C PRO A 240 16.35 -22.15 -43.92
N ASP A 241 17.10 -22.99 -43.20
CA ASP A 241 17.43 -24.39 -43.60
C ASP A 241 18.58 -25.02 -42.76
N GLN A 242 18.62 -26.34 -42.84
CA GLN A 242 19.17 -27.39 -41.99
C GLN A 242 20.70 -27.65 -42.07
N SER A 243 21.14 -28.45 -41.09
CA SER A 243 22.11 -29.57 -41.21
C SER A 243 23.58 -29.39 -40.81
N GLY A 244 24.06 -30.40 -40.05
CA GLY A 244 25.47 -30.73 -39.75
C GLY A 244 25.93 -30.20 -38.38
N GLY A 245 26.20 -30.97 -37.34
CA GLY A 245 26.71 -32.33 -37.25
C GLY A 245 28.03 -32.28 -36.47
N HIS A 246 28.01 -32.70 -35.19
CA HIS A 246 29.04 -33.40 -34.42
C HIS A 246 28.57 -33.60 -32.98
#